data_AF-A0A8T4JDS5-F1
#
_entry.id   AF-A0A8T4JDS5-F1
#
_cell.length_a   1.000
_cell.length_b   1.000
_cell.length_c   1.000
_cell.angle_alpha   90.00
_cell.angle_beta   90.00
_cell.angle_gamma   90.00
#
_symmetry.space_group_name_H-M   'P 1'
#
loop_
_entity.id
_entity.type
_entity.pdbx_description
1 polymer ?
#
loop_
_entity_poly.entity_id
_entity_poly.type
_entity_poly.pdbx_seq_one_letter_code
_entity_poly.pdbx_strand_id
1 'polypeptide(L)'
;EETCVFCSCFSKDWKLGKKLISVDIFKGNQIYKNKLMKSGTFGVKGKVKKIKIKPELVLVVQKGKLRAVPKGTCEEIICKISQGKMNKEKASEKIWKIIKDKYQLSFSKSEIMSAIPSDRIDVK
;
A
#
# COMPACT_ATOMS: atom_id res chain seq x y z
N GLU A 1 -11.40 2.79 7.83
CA GLU A 1 -10.14 3.55 7.88
C GLU A 1 -9.01 2.80 7.17
N GLU A 2 -8.86 1.51 7.44
CA GLU A 2 -7.90 0.58 6.80
C GLU A 2 -7.83 0.70 5.27
N THR A 3 -8.97 0.71 4.57
CA THR A 3 -9.02 0.86 3.11
C THR A 3 -8.37 2.16 2.63
N CYS A 4 -8.54 3.25 3.37
CA CYS A 4 -7.96 4.54 3.01
C CYS A 4 -6.45 4.54 3.21
N VAL A 5 -5.95 3.90 4.27
CA VAL A 5 -4.52 3.67 4.48
C VAL A 5 -3.95 2.88 3.31
N PHE A 6 -4.58 1.76 2.95
CA PHE A 6 -4.15 0.94 1.83
C PHE A 6 -4.12 1.74 0.51
N CYS A 7 -5.23 2.40 0.15
CA CYS A 7 -5.29 3.24 -1.06
C CYS A 7 -4.22 4.33 -1.08
N SER A 8 -3.94 4.96 0.08
CA SER A 8 -2.94 6.01 0.17
C SER A 8 -1.52 5.52 -0.13
N CYS A 9 -1.16 4.31 0.30
CA CYS A 9 0.18 3.74 0.10
C CYS A 9 0.48 3.34 -1.35
N PHE A 10 -0.54 2.99 -2.14
CA PHE A 10 -0.39 2.66 -3.56
C PHE A 10 -0.69 3.82 -4.51
N SER A 11 -0.89 5.03 -3.97
CA SER A 11 -1.24 6.22 -4.74
C SER A 11 -0.02 6.91 -5.38
N LYS A 12 -0.28 7.82 -6.34
CA LYS A 12 0.76 8.72 -6.86
C LYS A 12 1.31 9.64 -5.77
N ASP A 13 0.49 10.02 -4.80
CA ASP A 13 0.89 10.87 -3.68
C ASP A 13 1.94 10.20 -2.78
N TRP A 14 1.94 8.86 -2.69
CA TRP A 14 3.03 8.10 -2.07
C TRP A 14 4.35 8.31 -2.79
N LYS A 15 4.35 8.16 -4.13
CA LYS A 15 5.55 8.38 -4.96
C LYS A 15 6.08 9.81 -4.84
N LEU A 16 5.20 10.77 -4.60
CA LEU A 16 5.57 12.17 -4.36
C LEU A 16 6.11 12.42 -2.94
N GLY A 17 6.02 11.46 -2.01
CA GLY A 17 6.51 11.57 -0.64
C GLY A 17 5.64 12.46 0.25
N LYS A 18 4.33 12.56 -0.03
CA LYS A 18 3.41 13.34 0.79
C LYS A 18 3.11 12.61 2.09
N LYS A 19 3.45 13.25 3.22
CA LYS A 19 3.24 12.72 4.58
C LYS A 19 1.76 12.51 4.94
N LEU A 20 0.87 13.35 4.42
CA LEU A 20 -0.58 13.23 4.56
C LEU A 20 -1.22 13.19 3.18
N ILE A 21 -1.96 12.13 2.91
CA ILE A 21 -2.60 11.87 1.62
C ILE A 21 -4.10 12.08 1.77
N SER A 22 -4.70 12.82 0.84
CA SER A 22 -6.14 13.01 0.81
C SER A 22 -6.79 11.85 0.06
N VAL A 23 -7.68 11.15 0.74
CA VAL A 23 -8.45 10.04 0.17
C VAL A 23 -9.91 10.46 0.10
N ASP A 24 -10.46 10.34 -1.11
CA ASP A 24 -11.84 10.63 -1.41
C ASP A 24 -12.68 9.36 -1.20
N ILE A 25 -13.73 9.46 -0.39
CA ILE A 25 -14.67 8.38 -0.06
C ILE A 25 -16.02 8.72 -0.67
N PHE A 26 -16.52 7.79 -1.47
CA PHE A 26 -17.82 7.87 -2.14
C PHE A 26 -18.44 6.48 -2.23
N LYS A 27 -19.76 6.43 -2.42
CA LYS A 27 -20.52 5.20 -2.64
C LYS A 27 -20.40 4.74 -4.09
N GLY A 28 -20.53 3.43 -4.33
CA GLY A 28 -20.45 2.87 -5.68
C GLY A 28 -21.49 3.44 -6.66
N ASN A 29 -22.70 3.75 -6.18
CA ASN A 29 -23.76 4.37 -6.99
C ASN A 29 -23.47 5.83 -7.43
N GLN A 30 -22.43 6.45 -6.86
CA GLN A 30 -21.96 7.78 -7.24
C GLN A 30 -20.97 7.72 -8.41
N ILE A 31 -20.47 6.53 -8.75
CA ILE A 31 -19.55 6.33 -9.86
C ILE A 31 -20.34 6.25 -11.16
N TYR A 32 -19.89 6.95 -12.19
CA TYR A 32 -20.43 6.84 -13.54
C TYR A 32 -19.31 6.83 -14.57
N LYS A 33 -19.60 6.25 -15.74
CA LYS A 33 -18.66 6.17 -16.86
C LYS A 33 -19.38 6.47 -18.16
N ASN A 34 -18.90 7.47 -18.89
CA ASN A 34 -19.44 7.86 -20.19
C ASN A 34 -18.61 7.24 -21.32
N LYS A 35 -19.21 7.06 -22.50
CA LYS A 35 -18.54 6.47 -23.68
C LYS A 35 -17.30 7.26 -24.14
N LEU A 36 -17.28 8.57 -23.88
CA LEU A 36 -16.15 9.46 -24.21
C LEU A 36 -15.00 9.39 -23.19
N MET A 37 -15.17 8.71 -22.06
CA MET A 37 -14.14 8.59 -21.04
C MET A 37 -13.14 7.50 -21.42
N LYS A 38 -11.84 7.81 -21.29
CA LYS A 38 -10.75 6.86 -21.51
C LYS A 38 -10.85 5.67 -20.53
N SER A 39 -10.29 4.53 -20.93
CA SER A 39 -10.18 3.37 -20.02
C SER A 39 -9.43 3.76 -18.74
N GLY A 40 -9.92 3.30 -17.59
CA GLY A 40 -9.41 3.67 -16.27
C GLY A 40 -9.97 4.98 -15.68
N THR A 41 -10.67 5.81 -16.46
CA THR A 41 -11.28 7.06 -15.95
C THR A 41 -12.74 6.86 -15.59
N PHE A 42 -13.12 7.38 -14.42
CA PHE A 42 -14.49 7.36 -13.91
C PHE A 42 -14.85 8.74 -13.36
N GLY A 43 -16.11 9.14 -13.52
CA GLY A 43 -16.67 10.32 -12.87
C GLY A 43 -17.30 9.96 -11.52
N VAL A 44 -17.30 10.91 -10.58
CA VAL A 44 -17.99 10.78 -9.29
C VAL A 44 -18.98 11.93 -9.16
N LYS A 45 -20.26 11.62 -8.90
CA LYS A 45 -21.33 12.62 -8.74
C LYS A 45 -21.76 12.78 -7.28
N GLY A 46 -22.21 13.98 -6.93
CA GLY A 46 -22.73 14.30 -5.60
C GLY A 46 -21.62 14.56 -4.56
N LYS A 47 -21.95 14.33 -3.28
CA LYS A 47 -21.04 14.64 -2.15
C LYS A 47 -19.94 13.59 -2.02
N VAL A 48 -18.69 14.06 -1.92
CA VAL A 48 -17.51 13.23 -1.67
C VAL A 48 -16.94 13.60 -0.32
N LYS A 49 -16.72 12.61 0.55
CA LYS A 49 -16.06 12.83 1.83
C LYS A 49 -14.56 12.74 1.63
N LYS A 50 -13.82 13.78 2.01
CA LYS A 50 -12.35 13.75 1.97
C LYS A 50 -11.80 13.51 3.36
N ILE A 51 -10.84 12.60 3.47
CA ILE A 51 -10.08 12.39 4.70
C ILE A 51 -8.60 12.52 4.43
N LYS A 52 -7.84 13.06 5.38
CA LYS A 52 -6.37 13.08 5.33
C LYS A 52 -5.86 11.92 6.16
N ILE A 53 -5.05 11.06 5.54
CA ILE A 53 -4.50 9.89 6.22
C ILE A 53 -2.98 9.85 6.10
N LYS A 54 -2.34 9.32 7.14
CA LYS A 54 -0.91 9.02 7.13
C LYS A 54 -0.70 7.63 6.53
N PRO A 55 0.04 7.50 5.43
CA PRO A 55 0.22 6.22 4.75
C PRO A 55 1.24 5.36 5.48
N GLU A 56 0.79 4.25 6.04
CA GLU A 56 1.61 3.31 6.81
C GLU A 56 1.05 1.88 6.67
N LEU A 57 1.89 0.93 6.30
CA LEU A 57 1.52 -0.49 6.18
C LEU A 57 2.42 -1.35 7.05
N VAL A 58 1.98 -2.57 7.31
CA VAL A 58 2.76 -3.62 7.94
C VAL A 58 2.82 -4.82 6.99
N LEU A 59 3.95 -5.53 6.98
CA LEU A 59 4.08 -6.79 6.25
C LEU A 59 3.76 -7.95 7.16
N VAL A 60 2.93 -8.86 6.66
CA VAL A 60 2.46 -10.06 7.35
C VAL A 60 2.52 -11.26 6.42
N VAL A 61 2.73 -12.45 6.96
CA VAL A 61 2.57 -13.71 6.21
C VAL A 61 1.15 -14.20 6.46
N GLN A 62 0.32 -14.27 5.42
CA GLN A 62 -1.00 -14.89 5.49
C GLN A 62 -1.05 -16.08 4.55
N LYS A 63 -1.39 -17.26 5.08
CA LYS A 63 -1.55 -18.50 4.29
C LYS A 63 -0.32 -18.79 3.41
N GLY A 64 0.88 -18.60 3.95
CA GLY A 64 2.14 -18.81 3.22
C GLY A 64 2.43 -17.77 2.12
N LYS A 65 1.76 -16.60 2.10
CA LYS A 65 2.02 -15.49 1.18
C LYS A 65 2.32 -14.20 1.92
N LEU A 66 3.30 -13.44 1.43
CA LEU A 66 3.62 -12.11 1.97
C LEU A 66 2.60 -11.06 1.50
N ARG A 67 2.01 -10.31 2.42
CA ARG A 67 1.04 -9.25 2.13
C ARG A 67 1.33 -7.99 2.94
N ALA A 68 1.17 -6.83 2.31
CA ALA A 68 1.18 -5.55 3.01
C ALA A 68 -0.25 -5.17 3.41
N VAL A 69 -0.50 -5.09 4.72
CA VAL A 69 -1.82 -4.79 5.30
C VAL A 69 -1.73 -3.58 6.23
N PRO A 70 -2.85 -2.90 6.53
CA PRO A 70 -2.88 -1.89 7.57
C PRO A 70 -2.60 -2.48 8.96
N LYS A 71 -2.07 -1.66 9.88
CA LYS A 71 -1.62 -2.10 11.22
C LYS A 71 -2.72 -2.79 12.06
N GLY A 72 -4.00 -2.47 11.82
CA GLY A 72 -5.12 -2.99 12.61
C GLY A 72 -5.53 -4.44 12.27
N THR A 73 -4.96 -5.04 11.22
CA THR A 73 -5.52 -6.26 10.63
C THR A 73 -4.93 -7.56 11.20
N CYS A 74 -3.70 -7.56 11.75
CA CYS A 74 -3.03 -8.78 12.22
C CYS A 74 -2.09 -8.53 13.41
N GLU A 75 -1.90 -9.56 14.25
CA GLU A 75 -1.02 -9.55 15.42
C GLU A 75 0.44 -9.87 15.06
N GLU A 76 0.69 -10.80 14.13
CA GLU A 76 2.03 -11.17 13.69
C GLU A 76 2.56 -10.22 12.61
N ILE A 77 3.30 -9.20 13.04
CA ILE A 77 3.91 -8.19 12.17
C ILE A 77 5.39 -8.54 11.94
N ILE A 78 5.78 -8.66 10.66
CA ILE A 78 7.17 -8.91 10.28
C ILE A 78 7.97 -7.61 10.37
N CYS A 79 7.47 -6.58 9.68
CA CYS A 79 8.08 -5.25 9.61
C CYS A 79 7.04 -4.20 9.23
N LYS A 80 7.39 -2.94 9.49
CA LYS A 80 6.56 -1.77 9.19
C LYS A 80 7.11 -1.05 7.97
N ILE A 81 6.20 -0.78 7.03
CA ILE A 81 6.45 -0.03 5.80
C ILE A 81 5.90 1.38 5.97
N SER A 82 6.76 2.37 5.80
CA SER A 82 6.38 3.78 5.78
C SER A 82 7.08 4.52 4.63
N GLN A 83 6.72 5.79 4.41
CA GLN A 83 7.39 6.59 3.39
C GLN A 83 8.83 6.92 3.80
N GLY A 84 9.77 6.67 2.89
CA GLY A 84 11.20 6.84 3.10
C GLY A 84 11.94 7.35 1.87
N LYS A 85 13.23 7.02 1.81
CA LYS A 85 14.11 7.36 0.68
C LYS A 85 14.62 6.13 -0.07
N MET A 86 14.21 4.92 0.32
CA MET A 86 14.74 3.68 -0.25
C MET A 86 14.02 3.32 -1.55
N ASN A 87 14.79 2.80 -2.51
CA ASN A 87 14.26 2.20 -3.74
C ASN A 87 13.64 0.83 -3.44
N LYS A 88 12.71 0.41 -4.30
CA LYS A 88 11.97 -0.85 -4.17
C LYS A 88 12.87 -2.08 -4.09
N GLU A 89 13.97 -2.09 -4.85
CA GLU A 89 14.95 -3.18 -4.86
C GLU A 89 15.71 -3.28 -3.53
N LYS A 90 16.23 -2.16 -3.03
CA LYS A 90 16.93 -2.13 -1.73
C LYS A 90 15.98 -2.50 -0.58
N ALA A 91 14.72 -2.08 -0.67
CA ALA A 91 13.70 -2.44 0.30
C ALA A 91 13.38 -3.95 0.25
N SER A 92 13.22 -4.53 -0.93
CA SER A 92 12.95 -5.96 -1.08
C SER A 92 14.10 -6.82 -0.56
N GLU A 93 15.35 -6.41 -0.76
CA GLU A 93 16.52 -7.10 -0.20
C GLU A 93 16.56 -7.04 1.33
N LYS A 94 16.25 -5.89 1.94
CA LYS A 94 16.15 -5.80 3.40
C LYS A 94 15.06 -6.70 3.96
N ILE A 95 13.89 -6.69 3.33
CA ILE A 95 12.76 -7.54 3.73
C ILE A 95 13.12 -9.01 3.57
N TRP A 96 13.79 -9.39 2.48
CA TRP A 96 14.25 -10.75 2.25
C TRP A 96 15.22 -11.24 3.34
N LYS A 97 16.19 -10.39 3.76
CA LYS A 97 17.08 -10.71 4.88
C LYS A 97 16.29 -10.93 6.18
N ILE A 98 15.38 -10.02 6.52
CA ILE A 98 14.55 -10.12 7.72
C ILE A 98 13.70 -11.40 7.73
N ILE A 99 13.11 -11.77 6.59
CA ILE A 99 12.27 -12.98 6.50
C ILE A 99 13.11 -14.25 6.59
N LYS A 100 14.29 -14.26 5.95
CA LYS A 100 15.22 -15.39 6.01
C LYS A 100 15.69 -15.63 7.45
N ASP A 101 16.03 -14.56 8.17
CA ASP A 101 16.52 -14.63 9.55
C ASP A 101 15.43 -15.00 10.55
N LYS A 102 14.19 -14.51 10.39
CA LYS A 102 13.09 -14.76 11.35
C LYS A 102 12.29 -16.04 11.10
N TYR A 103 12.05 -16.40 9.84
CA TYR A 103 11.04 -17.41 9.51
C TYR A 103 11.57 -18.60 8.70
N GLN A 104 12.84 -18.61 8.27
CA GLN A 104 13.40 -19.63 7.35
C GLN A 104 12.55 -19.87 6.08
N LEU A 105 11.62 -18.97 5.75
CA LEU A 105 10.74 -19.07 4.58
C LEU A 105 11.42 -18.44 3.36
N SER A 106 11.53 -19.20 2.27
CA SER A 106 12.07 -18.70 1.01
C SER A 106 10.98 -18.08 0.14
N PHE A 107 10.79 -16.76 0.23
CA PHE A 107 10.00 -16.03 -0.77
C PHE A 107 10.88 -15.58 -1.93
N SER A 108 10.31 -15.60 -3.14
CA SER A 108 10.98 -15.08 -4.32
C SER A 108 11.06 -13.54 -4.28
N LYS A 109 12.12 -12.95 -4.86
CA LYS A 109 12.29 -11.49 -4.91
C LYS A 109 11.09 -10.80 -5.60
N SER A 110 10.46 -11.48 -6.57
CA SER A 110 9.29 -10.99 -7.31
C SER A 110 8.04 -10.91 -6.45
N GLU A 111 7.79 -11.89 -5.58
CA GLU A 111 6.66 -11.87 -4.64
C GLU A 111 6.80 -10.71 -3.65
N ILE A 112 8.00 -10.50 -3.11
CA ILE A 112 8.27 -9.39 -2.20
C ILE A 112 8.05 -8.06 -2.91
N MET A 113 8.54 -7.91 -4.14
CA MET A 113 8.30 -6.71 -4.94
C MET A 113 6.81 -6.48 -5.23
N SER A 114 6.01 -7.53 -5.36
CA SER A 114 4.58 -7.41 -5.65
C SER A 114 3.77 -7.03 -4.41
N ALA A 115 4.23 -7.44 -3.23
CA ALA A 115 3.58 -7.16 -1.96
C ALA A 115 3.79 -5.71 -1.46
N ILE A 116 4.90 -5.06 -1.84
CA ILE A 116 5.26 -3.74 -1.34
C ILE A 116 4.80 -2.59 -2.26
N PRO A 117 4.54 -1.39 -1.70
CA PRO A 117 4.22 -0.20 -2.48
C PRO A 117 5.39 0.21 -3.41
N SER A 118 5.17 1.27 -4.19
CA SER A 118 6.20 1.80 -5.08
C SER A 118 7.38 2.40 -4.31
N ASP A 119 8.43 2.87 -5.01
CA ASP A 119 9.63 3.51 -4.45
C ASP A 119 9.35 4.55 -3.36
N ARG A 120 10.41 4.95 -2.65
CA ARG A 120 10.37 5.79 -1.44
C ARG A 120 9.81 5.05 -0.25
N ILE A 121 10.38 3.88 -0.01
CA ILE A 121 10.02 3.03 1.12
C ILE A 121 11.00 3.27 2.27
N ASP A 122 10.49 3.22 3.49
CA ASP A 122 11.25 3.00 4.71
C ASP A 122 10.74 1.71 5.35
N VAL A 123 11.66 0.81 5.67
CA VAL A 123 11.35 -0.47 6.32
C VAL A 123 11.92 -0.40 7.72
N LYS A 124 11.04 -0.51 8.73
CA LYS A 124 11.38 -0.52 10.15
C LYS A 124 11.01 -1.83 10.80
#